data_AF-A0A9P6LU73-F1
#
_entry.id   AF-A0A9P6LU73-F1
#
_cell.length_a   1.000
_cell.length_b   1.000
_cell.length_c   1.000
_cell.angle_alpha   90.00
_cell.angle_beta   90.00
_cell.angle_gamma   90.00
#
_symmetry.space_group_name_H-M   'P 1'
#
loop_
_entity.id
_entity.type
_entity.pdbx_description
1 polymer ?
#
loop_
_entity_poly.entity_id
_entity_poly.type
_entity_poly.pdbx_seq_one_letter_code
_entity_poly.pdbx_strand_id
1 'polypeptide(L)'
;MSAQITLDALAYIDKQIEEPGVRSTVDKLIEAEKKRMPKPPSSTALLSFPDIDLFKGNELLQQELERVKRGKPMEPKLDLSRYQLDPPSLSSSTTTTTEATSSSSSSSTTGSETTINPSSFLSPSEELPEGRVVWLKAVDNANAQLEHQNQRILNLELVQKFGGNSWNVHNYQMEYKLSLLRKAVDDKRAEINELHKLRKRDQMDAAESFQRLEAKWAEMISSTLQVEVASASMEAELQQLKVYETNLRKELDLPLVEPSPQ
;
A
#
# COMPACT_ATOMS: atom_id res chain seq x y z
N MET A 1 -15.31 -10.31 32.47
CA MET A 1 -13.93 -10.12 32.95
C MET A 1 -13.03 -10.73 31.89
N SER A 2 -12.50 -9.91 30.98
CA SER A 2 -11.52 -10.38 30.00
C SER A 2 -10.29 -10.82 30.78
N ALA A 3 -9.95 -12.11 30.73
CA ALA A 3 -8.65 -12.56 31.19
C ALA A 3 -7.62 -11.79 30.37
N GLN A 4 -6.91 -10.86 31.01
CA GLN A 4 -5.76 -10.23 30.39
C GLN A 4 -4.71 -11.32 30.24
N ILE A 5 -4.65 -11.91 29.05
CA ILE A 5 -3.57 -12.83 28.69
C ILE A 5 -2.32 -11.96 28.65
N THR A 6 -1.49 -12.04 29.70
CA THR A 6 -0.17 -11.41 29.74
C THR A 6 0.75 -12.22 28.86
N LEU A 7 0.78 -11.87 27.57
CA LEU A 7 1.80 -12.34 26.64
C LEU A 7 3.06 -11.53 26.90
N ASP A 8 4.10 -12.17 27.41
CA ASP A 8 5.41 -11.55 27.63
C ASP A 8 6.45 -12.15 26.67
N ALA A 9 7.19 -11.29 26.00
CA ALA A 9 8.27 -11.63 25.08
C ALA A 9 9.28 -10.47 25.03
N LEU A 10 10.53 -10.73 25.38
CA LEU A 10 11.53 -9.68 25.60
C LEU A 10 12.38 -9.48 24.35
N ALA A 11 11.82 -8.81 23.34
CA ALA A 11 12.47 -8.62 22.04
C ALA A 11 13.91 -8.06 22.07
N TYR A 12 14.29 -7.24 23.07
CA TYR A 12 15.66 -6.69 23.18
C TYR A 12 16.66 -7.65 23.86
N ILE A 13 16.19 -8.64 24.60
CA ILE A 13 17.02 -9.63 25.33
C ILE A 13 17.06 -10.97 24.60
N ASP A 14 15.93 -11.44 24.08
CA ASP A 14 15.75 -12.74 23.43
C ASP A 14 16.36 -12.81 22.02
N LYS A 15 17.65 -12.53 21.88
CA LYS A 15 18.38 -12.52 20.59
C LYS A 15 18.49 -13.89 19.95
N GLN A 16 18.30 -14.96 20.71
CA GLN A 16 18.29 -16.34 20.22
C GLN A 16 17.21 -16.60 19.15
N ILE A 17 16.14 -15.79 19.11
CA ILE A 17 15.10 -15.87 18.08
C ILE A 17 15.62 -15.42 16.72
N GLU A 18 16.65 -14.56 16.69
CA GLU A 18 17.29 -14.06 15.46
C GLU A 18 18.27 -15.08 14.85
N GLU A 19 18.55 -16.20 15.54
CA GLU A 19 19.43 -17.26 15.01
C GLU A 19 18.85 -17.85 13.72
N PRO A 20 19.67 -18.02 12.66
CA PRO A 20 19.21 -18.56 11.39
C PRO A 20 18.70 -19.99 11.56
N GLY A 21 17.40 -20.20 11.38
CA GLY A 21 16.76 -21.52 11.44
C GLY A 21 15.62 -21.57 12.45
N VAL A 22 15.73 -20.90 13.60
CA VAL A 22 14.70 -20.89 14.67
C VAL A 22 13.38 -20.34 14.14
N ARG A 23 13.41 -19.25 13.37
CA ARG A 23 12.21 -18.71 12.75
C ARG A 23 11.51 -19.71 11.83
N SER A 24 12.28 -20.48 11.05
CA SER A 24 11.72 -21.48 10.14
C SER A 24 11.08 -22.67 10.86
N THR A 25 11.62 -23.07 12.01
CA THR A 25 11.05 -24.15 12.82
C THR A 25 9.77 -23.67 13.50
N VAL A 26 9.77 -22.45 14.04
CA VAL A 26 8.58 -21.81 14.62
C VAL A 26 7.48 -21.64 13.57
N ASP A 27 7.81 -21.17 12.37
CA ASP A 27 6.84 -21.01 11.27
C ASP A 27 6.20 -22.37 10.88
N LYS A 28 6.99 -23.45 10.82
CA LYS A 28 6.45 -24.82 10.58
C LYS A 28 5.49 -25.27 11.68
N LEU A 29 5.80 -24.99 12.94
CA LEU A 29 4.93 -25.32 14.08
C LEU A 29 3.64 -24.50 14.04
N ILE A 30 3.73 -23.20 13.71
CA ILE A 30 2.58 -22.32 13.51
C ILE A 30 1.71 -22.85 12.36
N GLU A 31 2.31 -23.27 11.25
CA GLU A 31 1.56 -23.85 10.13
C GLU A 31 0.85 -25.15 10.50
N ALA A 32 1.49 -26.03 11.27
CA ALA A 32 0.87 -27.25 11.78
C ALA A 32 -0.34 -26.94 12.67
N GLU A 33 -0.22 -25.95 13.57
CA GLU A 33 -1.32 -25.49 14.41
C GLU A 33 -2.44 -24.82 13.58
N LYS A 34 -2.07 -24.01 12.59
CA LYS A 34 -2.99 -23.37 11.65
C LYS A 34 -3.78 -24.38 10.81
N LYS A 35 -3.22 -25.55 10.52
CA LYS A 35 -3.93 -26.65 9.86
C LYS A 35 -4.92 -27.34 10.79
N ARG A 36 -4.65 -27.36 12.10
CA ARG A 36 -5.50 -27.98 13.12
C ARG A 36 -6.68 -27.09 13.49
N MET A 37 -6.47 -25.77 13.56
CA MET A 37 -7.53 -24.81 13.88
C MET A 37 -8.44 -24.52 12.66
N PRO A 38 -9.75 -24.26 12.88
CA PRO A 38 -10.61 -23.76 11.83
C PRO A 38 -10.06 -22.43 11.31
N LYS A 39 -10.17 -22.20 9.99
CA LYS A 39 -9.63 -20.99 9.37
C LYS A 39 -10.28 -19.77 10.03
N PRO A 40 -9.50 -18.81 10.55
CA PRO A 40 -10.07 -17.63 11.19
C PRO A 40 -10.96 -16.87 10.19
N PRO A 41 -11.97 -16.12 10.67
CA PRO A 41 -12.71 -15.21 9.81
C PRO A 41 -11.70 -14.33 9.08
N SER A 42 -11.93 -14.12 7.77
CA SER A 42 -11.03 -13.36 6.89
C SER A 42 -10.51 -12.11 7.60
N SER A 43 -9.26 -11.72 7.39
CA SER A 43 -8.69 -10.49 7.99
C SER A 43 -9.57 -9.26 7.73
N THR A 44 -10.32 -9.27 6.62
CA THR A 44 -11.35 -8.27 6.26
C THR A 44 -12.62 -8.30 7.12
N ALA A 45 -12.91 -9.38 7.84
CA ALA A 45 -14.02 -9.47 8.79
C ALA A 45 -13.61 -8.98 10.20
N LEU A 46 -12.32 -9.08 10.56
CA LEU A 46 -11.78 -8.50 11.81
C LEU A 46 -11.68 -6.98 11.73
N LEU A 47 -11.22 -6.47 10.58
CA LEU A 47 -11.27 -5.06 10.25
C LEU A 47 -12.61 -4.79 9.58
N SER A 48 -13.66 -4.56 10.38
CA SER A 48 -15.00 -4.19 9.91
C SER A 48 -14.98 -2.84 9.19
N PHE A 49 -14.38 -2.79 7.99
CA PHE A 49 -14.54 -1.68 7.09
C PHE A 49 -15.96 -1.75 6.53
N PRO A 50 -16.73 -0.66 6.60
CA PRO A 50 -17.99 -0.60 5.87
C PRO A 50 -17.69 -0.73 4.39
N ASP A 51 -18.48 -1.54 3.67
CA ASP A 51 -18.42 -1.55 2.21
C ASP A 51 -18.79 -0.15 1.71
N ILE A 52 -17.79 0.55 1.15
CA ILE A 52 -17.99 1.90 0.61
C ILE A 52 -18.49 1.75 -0.81
N ASP A 53 -19.77 2.06 -1.06
CA ASP A 53 -20.22 2.19 -2.44
C ASP A 53 -19.61 3.46 -3.05
N LEU A 54 -18.68 3.26 -3.98
CA LEU A 54 -18.02 4.33 -4.71
C LEU A 54 -19.02 5.04 -5.63
N PHE A 55 -18.95 6.38 -5.68
CA PHE A 55 -19.68 7.24 -6.62
C PHE A 55 -21.22 7.25 -6.53
N LYS A 56 -21.83 7.06 -5.34
CA LYS A 56 -23.30 7.18 -5.13
C LYS A 56 -23.94 8.41 -5.77
N GLY A 57 -23.23 9.55 -5.77
CA GLY A 57 -23.73 10.82 -6.28
C GLY A 57 -23.59 11.02 -7.78
N ASN A 58 -22.93 10.13 -8.53
CA ASN A 58 -22.69 10.33 -9.95
C ASN A 58 -22.81 9.01 -10.73
N GLU A 59 -23.95 8.87 -11.41
CA GLU A 59 -24.28 7.71 -12.24
C GLU A 59 -23.28 7.50 -13.39
N LEU A 60 -22.77 8.58 -13.99
CA LEU A 60 -21.80 8.50 -15.08
C LEU A 60 -20.48 7.85 -14.62
N LEU A 61 -20.02 8.20 -13.42
CA LEU A 61 -18.82 7.58 -12.84
C LEU A 61 -19.05 6.12 -12.44
N GLN A 62 -20.25 5.76 -12.02
CA GLN A 62 -20.61 4.38 -11.74
C GLN A 62 -20.60 3.53 -13.02
N GLN A 63 -21.19 4.04 -14.11
CA GLN A 63 -21.17 3.39 -15.43
C GLN A 63 -19.74 3.23 -15.94
N GLU A 64 -18.88 4.24 -15.77
CA GLU A 64 -17.47 4.17 -16.11
C GLU A 64 -16.70 3.17 -15.25
N LEU A 65 -16.97 3.12 -13.95
CA LEU A 65 -16.39 2.10 -13.05
C LEU A 65 -16.79 0.69 -13.49
N GLU A 66 -18.05 0.48 -13.88
CA GLU A 66 -18.52 -0.78 -14.43
C GLU A 66 -17.86 -1.10 -15.78
N ARG A 67 -17.71 -0.11 -16.66
CA ARG A 67 -17.03 -0.23 -17.96
C ARG A 67 -15.57 -0.65 -17.77
N VAL A 68 -14.86 -0.02 -16.84
CA VAL A 68 -13.48 -0.33 -16.46
C VAL A 68 -13.38 -1.70 -15.78
N LYS A 69 -14.30 -2.05 -14.87
CA LYS A 69 -14.40 -3.40 -14.29
C LYS A 69 -14.57 -4.47 -15.37
N ARG A 70 -15.29 -4.17 -16.45
CA ARG A 70 -15.46 -5.02 -17.64
C ARG A 70 -14.27 -4.97 -18.60
N GLY A 71 -13.23 -4.19 -18.30
CA GLY A 71 -12.00 -4.07 -19.11
C GLY A 71 -12.19 -3.44 -20.49
N LYS A 72 -13.31 -2.74 -20.74
CA LYS A 72 -13.53 -2.09 -22.04
C LYS A 72 -12.66 -0.82 -22.14
N PRO A 73 -12.08 -0.49 -23.30
CA PRO A 73 -11.42 0.80 -23.52
C PRO A 73 -12.46 1.94 -23.58
N MET A 74 -12.00 3.19 -23.41
CA MET A 74 -12.86 4.38 -23.46
C MET A 74 -13.15 4.73 -24.92
N GLU A 75 -14.41 4.63 -25.33
CA GLU A 75 -14.90 4.95 -26.68
C GLU A 75 -16.12 5.88 -26.49
N PRO A 76 -16.11 7.11 -27.03
CA PRO A 76 -15.13 7.69 -27.93
C PRO A 76 -13.89 8.26 -27.21
N LYS A 77 -12.75 8.21 -27.89
CA LYS A 77 -11.57 9.03 -27.53
C LYS A 77 -12.00 10.50 -27.53
N LEU A 78 -11.40 11.31 -26.66
CA LEU A 78 -11.67 12.75 -26.60
C LEU A 78 -11.56 13.35 -28.00
N ASP A 79 -12.68 13.84 -28.53
CA ASP A 79 -12.75 14.35 -29.89
C ASP A 79 -12.13 15.75 -29.97
N LEU A 80 -10.93 15.82 -30.54
CA LEU A 80 -10.21 17.06 -30.79
C LEU A 80 -10.52 17.62 -32.20
N SER A 81 -11.32 16.92 -33.01
CA SER A 81 -11.64 17.35 -34.39
C SER A 81 -12.40 18.67 -34.43
N ARG A 82 -13.13 19.02 -33.35
CA ARG A 82 -13.81 20.31 -33.19
C ARG A 82 -12.87 21.52 -33.28
N TYR A 83 -11.57 21.35 -32.99
CA TYR A 83 -10.57 22.42 -33.07
C TYR A 83 -9.67 22.32 -34.31
N GLN A 84 -9.95 21.38 -35.22
CA GLN A 84 -9.24 21.23 -36.49
C GLN A 84 -9.95 22.08 -37.54
N LEU A 85 -9.18 22.91 -38.26
CA LEU A 85 -9.69 23.69 -39.38
C LEU A 85 -9.51 22.88 -40.66
N ASP A 86 -10.49 22.04 -40.99
CA ASP A 86 -10.55 21.44 -42.31
C ASP A 86 -11.06 22.49 -43.31
N PRO A 87 -10.37 22.69 -44.46
CA PRO A 87 -10.85 23.61 -45.46
C PRO A 87 -12.21 23.14 -46.00
N PRO A 88 -13.11 24.07 -46.36
CA PRO A 88 -14.37 23.70 -47.01
C PRO A 88 -14.06 22.93 -48.31
N SER A 89 -14.48 21.68 -48.36
CA SER A 89 -14.32 20.80 -49.53
C SER A 89 -15.07 21.39 -50.73
N LEU A 90 -14.33 22.07 -51.62
CA LEU A 90 -14.76 22.41 -52.99
C LEU A 90 -14.65 21.18 -53.91
N SER A 91 -15.33 20.10 -53.58
CA SER A 91 -15.56 18.98 -54.51
C SER A 91 -16.66 18.07 -53.99
N SER A 92 -17.89 18.31 -54.42
CA SER A 92 -18.85 17.23 -54.60
C SER A 92 -18.42 16.43 -55.84
N SER A 93 -17.41 15.58 -55.71
CA SER A 93 -17.19 14.46 -56.63
C SER A 93 -16.86 13.24 -55.80
N THR A 94 -17.94 12.55 -55.44
CA THR A 94 -18.10 11.12 -55.17
C THR A 94 -16.85 10.26 -55.38
N THR A 95 -16.56 9.44 -54.37
CA THR A 95 -15.86 8.16 -54.48
C THR A 95 -15.99 7.49 -55.86
N THR A 96 -14.88 7.26 -56.57
CA THR A 96 -14.47 5.98 -57.23
C THR A 96 -13.19 6.14 -58.07
N THR A 97 -12.19 5.32 -57.73
CA THR A 97 -11.15 4.67 -58.55
C THR A 97 -11.01 5.07 -60.03
N THR A 98 -9.85 5.64 -60.42
CA THR A 98 -8.84 5.11 -61.38
C THR A 98 -7.88 6.22 -61.84
N GLU A 99 -6.58 5.93 -61.70
CA GLU A 99 -5.42 6.25 -62.56
C GLU A 99 -5.25 7.59 -63.32
N ALA A 100 -3.96 7.97 -63.34
CA ALA A 100 -3.23 8.64 -64.43
C ALA A 100 -3.04 10.18 -64.39
N THR A 101 -1.80 10.53 -63.98
CA THR A 101 -0.83 11.32 -64.76
C THR A 101 -0.95 12.87 -64.81
N SER A 102 0.24 13.48 -64.71
CA SER A 102 0.64 14.85 -65.15
C SER A 102 0.05 16.03 -64.38
N SER A 103 0.82 16.69 -63.51
CA SER A 103 1.85 17.71 -63.81
C SER A 103 1.30 19.11 -64.12
N SER A 104 1.63 20.02 -63.19
CA SER A 104 2.11 21.40 -63.39
C SER A 104 1.21 22.53 -63.90
N SER A 105 1.54 23.71 -63.34
CA SER A 105 1.51 25.08 -63.90
C SER A 105 0.22 25.91 -63.84
N SER A 106 0.28 26.93 -62.97
CA SER A 106 0.12 28.38 -63.25
C SER A 106 -0.82 28.83 -64.39
N SER A 107 -1.75 29.73 -64.05
CA SER A 107 -2.31 30.74 -64.97
C SER A 107 -2.84 31.91 -64.12
N SER A 108 -2.19 33.08 -64.12
CA SER A 108 -2.39 34.21 -65.05
C SER A 108 -3.83 34.72 -65.10
N THR A 109 -4.07 35.76 -64.31
CA THR A 109 -5.20 36.67 -64.37
C THR A 109 -5.21 37.43 -65.70
N THR A 110 -6.24 37.22 -66.51
CA THR A 110 -6.68 38.17 -67.54
C THR A 110 -8.19 38.33 -67.42
N GLY A 111 -8.63 39.58 -67.31
CA GLY A 111 -10.03 39.93 -67.11
C GLY A 111 -10.87 39.65 -68.35
N SER A 112 -12.12 39.25 -68.13
CA SER A 112 -13.22 39.57 -69.03
C SER A 112 -14.51 39.64 -68.22
N GLU A 113 -15.12 40.81 -68.26
CA GLU A 113 -16.44 41.10 -67.71
C GLU A 113 -17.49 40.21 -68.39
N THR A 114 -18.39 39.63 -67.61
CA THR A 114 -19.68 39.16 -68.12
C THR A 114 -20.75 39.47 -67.08
N THR A 115 -21.37 40.64 -67.29
CA THR A 115 -22.77 40.98 -67.12
C THR A 115 -23.56 40.18 -66.07
N ILE A 116 -23.74 40.83 -64.91
CA ILE A 116 -24.70 40.45 -63.88
C ILE A 116 -26.10 40.82 -64.37
N ASN A 117 -26.96 39.84 -64.62
CA ASN A 117 -28.41 40.05 -64.71
C ASN A 117 -29.02 39.90 -63.31
N PRO A 118 -29.55 40.96 -62.68
CA PRO A 118 -30.09 40.89 -61.32
C PRO A 118 -31.60 40.70 -61.37
N SER A 119 -32.09 39.49 -61.69
CA SER A 119 -33.49 39.14 -61.45
C SER A 119 -33.72 37.63 -61.47
N SER A 120 -33.39 36.96 -60.36
CA SER A 120 -34.08 35.74 -59.94
C SER A 120 -34.16 35.73 -58.41
N PHE A 121 -35.13 36.46 -57.89
CA PHE A 121 -35.52 36.39 -56.49
C PHE A 121 -36.31 35.08 -56.31
N LEU A 122 -35.65 34.03 -55.80
CA LEU A 122 -36.28 32.74 -55.51
C LEU A 122 -36.99 32.80 -54.15
N SER A 123 -38.24 32.31 -54.12
CA SER A 123 -39.08 32.26 -52.93
C SER A 123 -38.56 31.25 -51.88
N PRO A 124 -38.72 31.56 -50.58
CA PRO A 124 -38.45 30.63 -49.47
C PRO A 124 -39.25 29.31 -49.52
N SER A 125 -38.65 28.21 -49.99
CA SER A 125 -39.02 26.84 -49.58
C SER A 125 -38.13 25.72 -50.14
N GLU A 126 -36.91 26.00 -50.59
CA GLU A 126 -36.03 25.00 -51.20
C GLU A 126 -34.85 24.72 -50.26
N GLU A 127 -34.66 23.44 -49.90
CA GLU A 127 -33.58 23.01 -49.02
C GLU A 127 -32.24 23.58 -49.53
N LEU A 128 -31.51 24.22 -48.61
CA LEU A 128 -30.26 24.91 -48.91
C LEU A 128 -29.34 23.94 -49.69
N PRO A 129 -28.80 24.33 -50.86
CA PRO A 129 -27.95 23.45 -51.66
C PRO A 129 -26.87 22.81 -50.78
N GLU A 130 -26.63 21.50 -50.89
CA GLU A 130 -25.75 20.75 -49.96
C GLU A 130 -24.38 21.43 -49.74
N GLY A 131 -23.83 22.07 -50.79
CA GLY A 131 -22.63 22.87 -50.69
C GLY A 131 -22.74 24.04 -49.71
N ARG A 132 -23.85 24.79 -49.70
CA ARG A 132 -24.09 25.93 -48.79
C ARG A 132 -24.08 25.50 -47.32
N VAL A 133 -24.60 24.32 -47.00
CA VAL A 133 -24.60 23.79 -45.62
C VAL A 133 -23.18 23.49 -45.14
N VAL A 134 -22.32 22.96 -46.02
CA VAL A 134 -20.90 22.69 -45.70
C VAL A 134 -20.14 24.00 -45.47
N TRP A 135 -20.38 25.02 -46.30
CA TRP A 135 -19.77 26.34 -46.13
C TRP A 135 -20.23 27.03 -44.84
N LEU A 136 -21.52 26.94 -44.49
CA LEU A 136 -22.03 27.51 -43.24
C LEU A 136 -21.39 26.86 -42.02
N LYS A 137 -21.28 25.52 -42.00
CA LYS A 137 -20.56 24.78 -40.94
C LYS A 137 -19.08 25.19 -40.85
N ALA A 138 -18.42 25.40 -41.98
CA ALA A 138 -17.04 25.86 -42.01
C ALA A 138 -16.88 27.30 -41.46
N VAL A 139 -17.83 28.20 -41.77
CA VAL A 139 -17.89 29.56 -41.22
C VAL A 139 -18.14 29.53 -39.72
N ASP A 140 -19.08 28.71 -39.24
CA ASP A 140 -19.36 28.56 -37.81
C ASP A 140 -18.14 28.01 -37.06
N ASN A 141 -17.42 27.04 -37.64
CA ASN A 141 -16.17 26.53 -37.11
C ASN A 141 -15.07 27.61 -37.06
N ALA A 142 -14.91 28.39 -38.13
CA ALA A 142 -13.95 29.49 -38.17
C ALA A 142 -14.25 30.58 -37.14
N ASN A 143 -15.53 30.94 -36.97
CA ASN A 143 -15.97 31.89 -35.94
C ASN A 143 -15.72 31.36 -34.53
N ALA A 144 -16.05 30.10 -34.26
CA ALA A 144 -15.77 29.46 -32.98
C ALA A 144 -14.26 29.45 -32.69
N GLN A 145 -13.43 29.17 -33.68
CA GLN A 145 -11.98 29.19 -33.53
C GLN A 145 -11.45 30.61 -33.26
N LEU A 146 -11.96 31.63 -33.96
CA LEU A 146 -11.58 33.02 -33.72
C LEU A 146 -11.83 33.40 -32.25
N GLU A 147 -12.99 33.02 -31.71
CA GLU A 147 -13.33 33.23 -30.31
C GLU A 147 -12.40 32.45 -29.37
N HIS A 148 -12.07 31.20 -29.67
CA HIS A 148 -11.08 30.44 -28.88
C HIS A 148 -9.69 31.06 -28.90
N GLN A 149 -9.24 31.60 -30.04
CA GLN A 149 -7.96 32.31 -30.13
C GLN A 149 -8.00 33.62 -29.34
N ASN A 150 -9.11 34.36 -29.42
CA ASN A 150 -9.32 35.57 -28.62
C ASN A 150 -9.25 35.27 -27.12
N GLN A 151 -9.97 34.23 -26.66
CA GLN A 151 -9.89 33.75 -25.27
C GLN A 151 -8.47 33.31 -24.88
N ARG A 152 -7.76 32.63 -25.79
CA ARG A 152 -6.36 32.21 -25.56
C ARG A 152 -5.44 33.41 -25.38
N ILE A 153 -5.59 34.46 -26.21
CA ILE A 153 -4.80 35.70 -26.07
C ILE A 153 -5.07 36.34 -24.71
N LEU A 154 -6.33 36.53 -24.33
CA LEU A 154 -6.70 37.09 -23.03
C LEU A 154 -6.16 36.26 -21.85
N ASN A 155 -6.26 34.93 -21.92
CA ASN A 155 -5.73 34.04 -20.89
C ASN A 155 -4.20 34.11 -20.82
N LEU A 156 -3.51 34.18 -21.96
CA LEU A 156 -2.06 34.34 -22.01
C LEU A 156 -1.62 35.69 -21.44
N GLU A 157 -2.34 36.77 -21.72
CA GLU A 157 -2.09 38.08 -21.11
C GLU A 157 -2.23 38.02 -19.58
N LEU A 158 -3.24 37.31 -19.08
CA LEU A 158 -3.44 37.13 -17.64
C LEU A 158 -2.29 36.33 -17.00
N VAL A 159 -1.89 35.21 -17.62
CA VAL A 159 -0.77 34.38 -17.15
C VAL A 159 0.55 35.13 -17.24
N GLN A 160 0.76 35.94 -18.28
CA GLN A 160 1.96 36.76 -18.41
C GLN A 160 2.06 37.81 -17.30
N LYS A 161 0.93 38.41 -16.89
CA LYS A 161 0.89 39.41 -15.79
C LYS A 161 1.01 38.79 -14.40
N PHE A 162 0.30 37.70 -14.13
CA PHE A 162 0.14 37.18 -12.76
C PHE A 162 0.70 35.78 -12.53
N GLY A 163 1.01 35.04 -13.58
CA GLY A 163 1.44 33.64 -13.50
C GLY A 163 2.73 33.45 -12.69
N GLY A 164 3.72 34.31 -12.89
CA GLY A 164 4.97 34.25 -12.13
C GLY A 164 4.77 34.44 -10.62
N ASN A 165 4.00 35.45 -10.23
CA ASN A 165 3.71 35.71 -8.81
C ASN A 165 2.84 34.59 -8.19
N SER A 166 1.81 34.14 -8.92
CA SER A 166 0.93 33.05 -8.47
C SER A 166 1.70 31.75 -8.25
N TRP A 167 2.62 31.40 -9.16
CA TRP A 167 3.47 30.23 -9.02
C TRP A 167 4.40 30.32 -7.81
N ASN A 168 5.01 31.47 -7.57
CA ASN A 168 5.88 31.67 -6.41
C ASN A 168 5.12 31.51 -5.08
N VAL A 169 3.91 32.07 -4.99
CA VAL A 169 3.04 31.89 -3.81
C VAL A 169 2.65 30.43 -3.64
N HIS A 170 2.28 29.74 -4.72
CA HIS A 170 1.98 28.32 -4.69
C HIS A 170 3.19 27.50 -4.19
N ASN A 171 4.38 27.78 -4.70
CA ASN A 171 5.61 27.11 -4.27
C ASN A 171 5.87 27.34 -2.77
N TYR A 172 5.75 28.59 -2.29
CA TYR A 172 5.87 28.90 -0.87
C TYR A 172 4.87 28.10 0.00
N GLN A 173 3.61 28.00 -0.45
CA GLN A 173 2.61 27.20 0.25
C GLN A 173 2.97 25.70 0.26
N MET A 174 3.52 25.17 -0.83
CA MET A 174 3.97 23.78 -0.90
C MET A 174 5.17 23.53 0.01
N GLU A 175 6.15 24.42 0.01
CA GLU A 175 7.32 24.35 0.90
C GLU A 175 6.90 24.42 2.37
N TYR A 176 5.95 25.28 2.72
CA TYR A 176 5.38 25.35 4.06
C TYR A 176 4.70 24.02 4.45
N LYS A 177 3.84 23.47 3.58
CA LYS A 177 3.19 22.17 3.82
C LYS A 177 4.23 21.05 3.99
N LEU A 178 5.26 21.02 3.15
CA LEU A 178 6.36 20.06 3.26
C LEU A 178 7.09 20.18 4.60
N SER A 179 7.39 21.41 5.04
CA SER A 179 8.02 21.66 6.34
C SER A 179 7.13 21.16 7.50
N LEU A 180 5.84 21.44 7.45
CA LEU A 180 4.86 20.97 8.44
C LEU A 180 4.78 19.45 8.50
N LEU A 181 4.69 18.78 7.34
CA LEU A 181 4.64 17.32 7.23
C LEU A 181 5.94 16.68 7.74
N ARG A 182 7.09 17.25 7.40
CA ARG A 182 8.40 16.80 7.90
C ARG A 182 8.47 16.89 9.42
N LYS A 183 8.09 18.03 9.99
CA LYS A 183 8.02 18.20 11.45
C LYS A 183 7.13 17.15 12.09
N ALA A 184 5.94 16.90 11.55
CA ALA A 184 5.04 15.87 12.08
C ALA A 184 5.67 14.47 12.05
N VAL A 185 6.42 14.13 10.99
CA VAL A 185 7.17 12.86 10.91
C VAL A 185 8.26 12.80 11.98
N ASP A 186 9.01 13.88 12.16
CA ASP A 186 10.09 13.93 13.17
C ASP A 186 9.53 13.84 14.59
N ASP A 187 8.42 14.51 14.89
CA ASP A 187 7.72 14.42 16.17
C ASP A 187 7.27 12.97 16.44
N LYS A 188 6.68 12.29 15.44
CA LYS A 188 6.31 10.87 15.57
C LYS A 188 7.49 9.93 15.72
N ARG A 189 8.61 10.20 15.04
CA ARG A 189 9.85 9.44 15.24
C ARG A 189 10.42 9.65 16.64
N ALA A 190 10.35 10.86 17.18
CA ALA A 190 10.76 11.15 18.55
C ALA A 190 9.88 10.39 19.56
N GLU A 191 8.55 10.43 19.40
CA GLU A 191 7.61 9.64 20.22
C GLU A 191 7.95 8.14 20.18
N ILE A 192 8.20 7.58 18.99
CA ILE A 192 8.59 6.16 18.82
C ILE A 192 9.92 5.87 19.53
N ASN A 193 10.91 6.74 19.40
CA ASN A 193 12.22 6.55 20.02
C ASN A 193 12.13 6.61 21.55
N GLU A 194 11.32 7.51 22.11
CA GLU A 194 11.07 7.54 23.56
C GLU A 194 10.39 6.25 24.04
N LEU A 195 9.39 5.74 23.31
CA LEU A 195 8.78 4.44 23.60
C LEU A 195 9.80 3.30 23.52
N HIS A 196 10.69 3.29 22.53
CA HIS A 196 11.75 2.28 22.40
C HIS A 196 12.72 2.34 23.59
N LYS A 197 13.10 3.54 24.04
CA LYS A 197 13.95 3.71 25.24
C LYS A 197 13.27 3.16 26.49
N LEU A 198 12.00 3.50 26.71
CA LEU A 198 11.22 3.01 27.85
C LEU A 198 11.09 1.49 27.84
N ARG A 199 10.67 0.90 26.70
CA ARG A 199 10.58 -0.56 26.55
C ARG A 199 11.91 -1.24 26.82
N LYS A 200 13.00 -0.69 26.28
CA LYS A 200 14.34 -1.27 26.49
C LYS A 200 14.72 -1.23 27.97
N ARG A 201 14.45 -0.13 28.67
CA ARG A 201 14.69 -0.04 30.12
C ARG A 201 13.89 -1.08 30.88
N ASP A 202 12.57 -1.16 30.66
CA ASP A 202 11.69 -2.11 31.34
C ASP A 202 12.14 -3.57 31.11
N GLN A 203 12.52 -3.90 29.88
CA GLN A 203 13.02 -5.25 29.58
C GLN A 203 14.39 -5.52 30.22
N MET A 204 15.28 -4.52 30.30
CA MET A 204 16.57 -4.69 30.99
C MET A 204 16.38 -4.91 32.50
N ASP A 205 15.49 -4.14 33.12
CA ASP A 205 15.15 -4.29 34.55
C ASP A 205 14.56 -5.69 34.82
N ALA A 206 13.67 -6.18 33.93
CA ALA A 206 13.13 -7.53 34.00
C ALA A 206 14.21 -8.60 33.80
N ALA A 207 15.10 -8.43 32.82
CA ALA A 207 16.18 -9.37 32.53
C ALA A 207 17.15 -9.53 33.70
N GLU A 208 17.51 -8.43 34.38
CA GLU A 208 18.31 -8.50 35.61
C GLU A 208 17.61 -9.34 36.69
N SER A 209 16.30 -9.14 36.86
CA SER A 209 15.52 -9.92 37.81
C SER A 209 15.47 -11.42 37.46
N PHE A 210 15.35 -11.76 36.17
CA PHE A 210 15.38 -13.14 35.68
C PHE A 210 16.74 -13.79 35.93
N GLN A 211 17.85 -13.11 35.60
CA GLN A 211 19.19 -13.62 35.84
C GLN A 211 19.43 -13.90 37.32
N ARG A 212 18.97 -13.01 38.21
CA ARG A 212 19.07 -13.22 39.66
C ARG A 212 18.26 -14.43 40.13
N LEU A 213 17.04 -14.59 39.62
CA LEU A 213 16.19 -15.73 39.97
C LEU A 213 16.72 -17.05 39.40
N GLU A 214 17.26 -17.04 38.19
CA GLU A 214 17.89 -18.19 37.55
C GLU A 214 19.15 -18.62 38.31
N ALA A 215 19.99 -17.67 38.73
CA ALA A 215 21.16 -17.96 39.57
C ALA A 215 20.74 -18.59 40.91
N LYS A 216 19.72 -18.03 41.57
CA LYS A 216 19.18 -18.60 42.81
C LYS A 216 18.58 -20.00 42.60
N TRP A 217 17.91 -20.21 41.47
CA TRP A 217 17.35 -21.51 41.10
C TRP A 217 18.46 -22.54 40.87
N ALA A 218 19.51 -22.19 40.14
CA ALA A 218 20.67 -23.05 39.92
C ALA A 218 21.42 -23.36 41.22
N GLU A 219 21.57 -22.37 42.10
CA GLU A 219 22.15 -22.56 43.44
C GLU A 219 21.30 -23.52 44.28
N MET A 220 19.98 -23.35 44.29
CA MET A 220 19.08 -24.23 45.03
C MET A 220 19.12 -25.67 44.50
N ILE A 221 19.17 -25.87 43.19
CA ILE A 221 19.34 -27.20 42.58
C ILE A 221 20.68 -27.81 42.98
N SER A 222 21.77 -27.03 42.90
CA SER A 222 23.10 -27.49 43.30
C SER A 222 23.12 -27.86 44.79
N SER A 223 22.47 -27.07 45.65
CA SER A 223 22.34 -27.36 47.08
C SER A 223 21.55 -28.64 47.34
N THR A 224 20.42 -28.84 46.66
CA THR A 224 19.65 -30.09 46.75
C THR A 224 20.50 -31.29 46.33
N LEU A 225 21.22 -31.18 45.20
CA LEU A 225 22.11 -32.25 44.74
C LEU A 225 23.23 -32.53 45.74
N GLN A 226 23.82 -31.49 46.35
CA GLN A 226 24.85 -31.66 47.38
C GLN A 226 24.30 -32.39 48.61
N VAL A 227 23.08 -32.08 49.05
CA VAL A 227 22.43 -32.76 50.17
C VAL A 227 22.13 -34.22 49.81
N GLU A 228 21.63 -34.48 48.60
CA GLU A 228 21.37 -35.84 48.13
C GLU A 228 22.65 -36.68 48.09
N VAL A 229 23.74 -36.14 47.53
CA VAL A 229 25.04 -36.83 47.47
C VAL A 229 25.61 -37.08 48.88
N ALA A 230 25.52 -36.09 49.78
CA ALA A 230 25.98 -36.25 51.17
C ALA A 230 25.15 -37.28 51.94
N SER A 231 23.82 -37.30 51.74
CA SER A 231 22.95 -38.32 52.34
C SER A 231 23.30 -39.72 51.86
N ALA A 232 23.52 -39.89 50.55
CA ALA A 232 23.92 -41.16 49.96
C ALA A 232 25.30 -41.63 50.46
N SER A 233 26.26 -40.71 50.64
CA SER A 233 27.59 -41.07 51.17
C SER A 233 27.51 -41.50 52.64
N MET A 234 26.76 -40.76 53.47
CA MET A 234 26.55 -41.11 54.88
C MET A 234 25.79 -42.44 55.04
N GLU A 235 24.79 -42.70 54.19
CA GLU A 235 24.09 -43.97 54.17
C GLU A 235 25.01 -45.14 53.79
N ALA A 236 25.92 -44.95 52.83
CA ALA A 236 26.91 -45.96 52.46
C ALA A 236 27.90 -46.25 53.60
N GLU A 237 28.37 -45.21 54.31
CA GLU A 237 29.22 -45.38 55.50
C GLU A 237 28.46 -46.12 56.62
N LEU A 238 27.21 -45.77 56.90
CA LEU A 238 26.37 -46.47 57.88
C LEU A 238 26.14 -47.94 57.50
N GLN A 239 25.98 -48.25 56.21
CA GLN A 239 25.90 -49.63 55.73
C GLN A 239 27.22 -50.39 55.97
N GLN A 240 28.36 -49.79 55.66
CA GLN A 240 29.68 -50.39 55.93
C GLN A 240 29.88 -50.66 57.43
N LEU A 241 29.53 -49.70 58.29
CA LEU A 241 29.61 -49.85 59.74
C LEU A 241 28.66 -50.93 60.28
N LYS A 242 27.43 -51.02 59.76
CA LYS A 242 26.49 -52.10 60.10
C LYS A 242 27.05 -53.47 59.70
N VAL A 243 27.63 -53.59 58.51
CA VAL A 243 28.30 -54.83 58.09
C VAL A 243 29.44 -55.18 59.04
N TYR A 244 30.29 -54.21 59.39
CA TYR A 244 31.37 -54.40 60.37
C TYR A 244 30.84 -54.85 61.74
N GLU A 245 29.80 -54.21 62.28
CA GLU A 245 29.15 -54.60 63.54
C GLU A 245 28.64 -56.06 63.47
N THR A 246 27.97 -56.44 62.38
CA THR A 246 27.45 -57.80 62.22
C THR A 246 28.57 -58.84 62.18
N ASN A 247 29.72 -58.52 61.56
CA ASN A 247 30.88 -59.41 61.53
C ASN A 247 31.52 -59.55 62.91
N LEU A 248 31.70 -58.43 63.63
CA LEU A 248 32.30 -58.42 64.97
C LEU A 248 31.41 -59.16 66.00
N ARG A 249 30.09 -58.99 65.90
CA ARG A 249 29.12 -59.72 66.74
C ARG A 249 29.17 -61.23 66.52
N LYS A 250 29.33 -61.67 65.25
CA LYS A 250 29.53 -63.10 64.93
C LYS A 250 30.82 -63.64 65.52
N GLU A 251 31.89 -62.85 65.52
CA GLU A 251 33.18 -63.23 66.11
C GLU A 251 33.12 -63.35 67.64
N LEU A 252 32.21 -62.61 68.29
CA LEU A 252 32.02 -62.62 69.75
C LEU A 252 30.94 -63.58 70.26
N ASP A 253 30.31 -64.39 69.40
CA ASP A 253 29.19 -65.30 69.73
C ASP A 253 27.98 -64.63 70.44
N LEU A 254 27.74 -63.33 70.20
CA LEU A 254 26.54 -62.64 70.69
C LEU A 254 25.34 -62.82 69.74
N PRO A 255 24.11 -62.98 70.25
CA PRO A 255 22.92 -63.13 69.41
C PRO A 255 22.69 -61.91 68.52
N LEU A 256 22.36 -62.16 67.25
CA LEU A 256 22.05 -61.13 66.26
C LEU A 256 20.78 -60.38 66.69
N VAL A 257 20.89 -59.06 66.89
CA VAL A 257 19.73 -58.19 67.07
C VAL A 257 19.12 -57.99 65.68
N GLU A 258 17.91 -58.50 65.47
CA GLU A 258 17.16 -58.21 64.25
C GLU A 258 16.91 -56.70 64.13
N PRO A 259 16.96 -56.16 62.90
CA PRO A 259 16.80 -54.73 62.68
C PRO A 259 15.43 -54.28 63.22
N SER A 260 15.44 -53.29 64.12
CA SER A 260 14.22 -52.59 64.50
C SER A 260 13.55 -52.05 63.24
N PRO A 261 12.25 -52.34 63.02
CA PRO A 261 11.53 -51.78 61.89
C PRO A 261 11.43 -50.27 62.09
N GLN A 262 11.74 -49.52 61.02
CA GLN A 262 11.35 -48.11 60.91
C GLN A 262 9.84 -48.01 60.74
#